data_AF-E6Z1E8-F1
#
_entry.id   AF-E6Z1E8-F1
#
_cell.length_a   1.000
_cell.length_b   1.000
_cell.length_c   1.000
_cell.angle_alpha   90.00
_cell.angle_beta   90.00
_cell.angle_gamma   90.00
#
_symmetry.space_group_name_H-M   'P 1'
#
loop_
_entity.id
_entity.type
_entity.pdbx_description
1 polymer ?
#
loop_
_entity_poly.entity_id
_entity_poly.type
_entity_poly.pdbx_seq_one_letter_code
_entity_poly.pdbx_strand_id
1 'polypeptide(L)'
;MKDIPFVKEDEILIILGEDADDDVYVGPIDYLEEVLDLMEQCDAVQRFLRLDLKTLHADDVSEQVAEVYMKCHDLDEQDGYFHPFILDSDVYHEYLEDKATRVYQDSVYGSYEEQHRLRPCDVLDRYWR
;
A
#
# COMPACT_ATOMS: atom_id res chain seq x y z
N MET A 1 5.54 18.15 -17.54
CA MET A 1 5.90 18.62 -16.18
C MET A 1 7.23 17.97 -15.88
N LYS A 2 8.20 18.65 -15.27
CA LYS A 2 9.42 17.95 -14.85
C LYS A 2 8.99 17.01 -13.73
N ASP A 3 9.06 15.71 -13.96
CA ASP A 3 8.92 14.74 -12.88
C ASP A 3 9.98 15.10 -11.84
N ILE A 4 9.51 15.43 -10.65
CA ILE A 4 10.38 15.72 -9.53
C ILE A 4 10.75 14.34 -9.00
N PRO A 5 12.04 13.96 -9.02
CA PRO A 5 12.43 12.64 -8.57
C PRO A 5 12.08 12.46 -7.10
N PHE A 6 11.65 11.25 -6.74
CA PHE A 6 11.35 10.86 -5.37
C PHE A 6 12.57 11.05 -4.44
N VAL A 7 13.75 10.70 -4.96
CA VAL A 7 15.06 10.96 -4.34
C VAL A 7 15.89 11.76 -5.33
N LYS A 8 16.32 12.97 -4.94
CA LYS A 8 17.17 13.83 -5.79
C LYS A 8 18.61 13.33 -5.84
N GLU A 9 19.40 13.85 -6.79
CA GLU A 9 20.86 13.58 -6.88
C GLU A 9 21.63 13.95 -5.59
N ASP A 10 21.12 14.91 -4.82
CA ASP A 10 21.69 15.34 -3.54
C ASP A 10 21.08 14.62 -2.32
N GLU A 11 20.24 13.60 -2.56
CA GLU A 11 19.57 12.83 -1.52
C GLU A 11 19.98 11.35 -1.59
N ILE A 12 19.90 10.67 -0.45
CA ILE A 12 20.21 9.26 -0.28
C ILE A 12 18.98 8.56 0.29
N LEU A 13 18.61 7.43 -0.28
CA LEU A 13 17.64 6.51 0.31
C LEU A 13 18.38 5.45 1.12
N ILE A 14 17.94 5.24 2.34
CA ILE A 14 18.43 4.21 3.25
C ILE A 14 17.27 3.27 3.53
N ILE A 15 17.46 2.00 3.21
CA ILE A 15 16.51 0.93 3.48
C ILE A 15 17.06 0.15 4.68
N LEU A 16 16.31 0.17 5.78
CA LEU A 16 16.70 -0.50 7.01
C LEU A 16 16.00 -1.86 7.08
N GLY A 17 16.78 -2.94 7.06
CA GLY A 17 16.33 -4.32 7.20
C GLY A 17 16.39 -4.82 8.65
N GLU A 18 15.83 -6.01 8.89
CA GLU A 18 15.97 -6.70 10.18
C GLU A 18 17.36 -7.36 10.34
N ASP A 19 17.91 -7.89 9.25
CA ASP A 19 19.28 -8.40 9.19
C ASP A 19 20.23 -7.26 8.79
N ALA A 20 21.36 -7.15 9.49
CA ALA A 20 22.21 -5.95 9.62
C ALA A 20 22.87 -5.39 8.34
N ASP A 21 22.49 -5.85 7.16
CA ASP A 21 22.92 -5.29 5.87
C ASP A 21 21.92 -4.21 5.45
N ASP A 22 22.14 -2.98 5.94
CA ASP A 22 21.39 -1.80 5.50
C ASP A 22 21.77 -1.45 4.05
N ASP A 23 20.77 -1.32 3.18
CA ASP A 23 20.99 -0.95 1.78
C ASP A 23 20.89 0.57 1.61
N VAL A 24 21.87 1.13 0.91
CA VAL A 24 22.01 2.58 0.72
C VAL A 24 22.08 2.90 -0.77
N TYR A 25 21.12 3.68 -1.25
CA TYR A 25 21.00 4.09 -2.63
C TYR A 25 21.15 5.61 -2.77
N VAL A 26 22.05 6.04 -3.63
CA VAL A 26 22.21 7.45 -3.99
C VAL A 26 21.26 7.76 -5.14
N GLY A 27 20.55 8.89 -5.07
CA GLY A 27 19.68 9.31 -6.17
C GLY A 27 20.44 9.61 -7.48
N PRO A 28 19.70 9.88 -8.58
CA PRO A 28 18.28 10.14 -8.60
C PRO A 28 17.44 8.86 -8.70
N ILE A 29 16.38 8.77 -7.91
CA ILE A 29 15.31 7.78 -8.07
C ILE A 29 14.08 8.57 -8.49
N ASP A 30 13.64 8.34 -9.74
CA ASP A 30 12.59 9.16 -10.36
C ASP A 30 11.21 8.79 -9.80
N TYR A 31 10.96 7.50 -9.64
CA TYR A 31 9.65 6.95 -9.28
C TYR A 31 9.68 6.16 -7.97
N LEU A 32 8.57 6.20 -7.23
CA LEU A 32 8.47 5.48 -5.96
C LEU A 32 8.34 3.96 -6.20
N GLU A 33 7.81 3.57 -7.35
CA GLU A 33 7.76 2.18 -7.81
C GLU A 33 9.16 1.55 -7.91
N GLU A 34 10.18 2.32 -8.29
CA GLU A 34 11.57 1.82 -8.28
C GLU A 34 12.05 1.47 -6.86
N VAL A 35 11.54 2.16 -5.84
CA VAL A 35 11.84 1.84 -4.43
C VAL A 35 11.21 0.51 -4.03
N LEU A 36 10.05 0.15 -4.59
CA LEU A 36 9.43 -1.14 -4.36
C LEU A 36 10.26 -2.27 -5.00
N ASP A 37 10.79 -2.06 -6.21
CA ASP A 37 11.68 -3.02 -6.86
C ASP A 37 12.99 -3.23 -6.08
N LEU A 38 13.51 -2.19 -5.42
CA LEU A 38 14.68 -2.28 -4.54
C LEU A 38 14.35 -3.06 -3.26
N MET A 39 13.16 -2.81 -2.68
CA MET A 39 12.68 -3.52 -1.50
C MET A 39 12.50 -5.02 -1.76
N GLU A 40 12.08 -5.45 -2.95
CA GLU A 40 11.98 -6.88 -3.29
C GLU A 40 13.31 -7.64 -3.16
N GLN A 41 14.44 -6.93 -3.18
CA GLN A 41 15.78 -7.51 -3.01
C GLN A 41 16.20 -7.61 -1.55
N CYS A 42 15.49 -6.93 -0.64
CA CYS A 42 15.79 -6.85 0.78
C CYS A 42 14.85 -7.76 1.59
N ASP A 43 15.40 -8.61 2.46
CA ASP A 43 14.59 -9.41 3.38
C ASP A 43 14.09 -8.54 4.55
N ALA A 44 12.77 -8.58 4.80
CA ALA A 44 12.11 -7.99 5.98
C ALA A 44 12.45 -6.50 6.25
N VAL A 45 12.21 -5.62 5.26
CA VAL A 45 12.36 -4.16 5.43
C VAL A 45 11.53 -3.60 6.60
N GLN A 46 12.18 -2.87 7.48
CA GLN A 46 11.58 -2.21 8.63
C GLN A 46 11.23 -0.75 8.38
N ARG A 47 12.11 0.01 7.68
CA ARG A 47 11.92 1.45 7.47
C ARG A 47 12.64 1.96 6.22
N PHE A 48 12.13 3.06 5.69
CA PHE A 48 12.76 3.84 4.63
C PHE A 48 13.08 5.25 5.12
N LEU A 49 14.35 5.64 5.01
CA LEU A 49 14.80 6.99 5.36
C LEU A 49 15.35 7.69 4.12
N ARG A 50 14.91 8.92 3.89
CA ARG A 50 15.47 9.79 2.86
C ARG A 50 16.33 10.86 3.52
N LEU A 51 17.63 10.86 3.21
CA LEU A 51 18.60 11.78 3.76
C LEU A 51 19.00 12.84 2.72
N ASP A 52 18.76 14.11 3.04
CA ASP A 52 19.22 15.25 2.23
C ASP A 52 20.66 15.60 2.61
N LEU A 53 21.60 15.50 1.66
CA LEU A 53 23.01 15.78 1.91
C LEU A 53 23.30 17.28 2.10
N LYS A 54 22.41 18.18 1.65
CA LYS A 54 22.60 19.62 1.80
C LYS A 54 22.20 20.10 3.18
N THR A 55 21.07 19.63 3.68
CA THR A 55 20.53 20.03 4.98
C THR A 55 20.90 19.06 6.10
N LEU A 56 21.41 17.86 5.75
CA LEU A 56 21.65 16.74 6.66
C LEU A 56 20.40 16.34 7.45
N HIS A 57 19.24 16.54 6.83
CA HIS A 57 17.95 16.14 7.39
C HIS A 57 17.58 14.74 6.89
N ALA A 58 17.04 13.92 7.79
CA ALA A 58 16.54 12.59 7.46
C ALA A 58 15.01 12.60 7.64
N ASP A 59 14.30 12.40 6.54
CA ASP A 59 12.85 12.21 6.50
C ASP A 59 12.52 10.71 6.57
N ASP A 60 11.55 10.32 7.40
CA ASP A 60 10.95 8.99 7.34
C ASP A 60 9.90 8.96 6.22
N VAL A 61 10.15 8.14 5.20
CA VAL A 61 9.27 8.01 4.03
C VAL A 61 8.55 6.67 3.99
N SER A 62 8.62 5.89 5.07
CA SER A 62 8.03 4.55 5.14
C SER A 62 6.52 4.56 4.86
N GLU A 63 5.79 5.55 5.36
CA GLU A 63 4.34 5.67 5.12
C GLU A 63 4.00 5.95 3.66
N GLN A 64 4.80 6.80 2.99
CA GLN A 64 4.61 7.09 1.56
C GLN A 64 4.86 5.84 0.72
N VAL A 65 5.86 5.04 1.09
CA VAL A 65 6.16 3.77 0.43
C VAL A 65 5.04 2.76 0.69
N ALA A 66 4.54 2.67 1.92
CA ALA A 66 3.42 1.80 2.27
C ALA A 66 2.14 2.16 1.49
N GLU A 67 1.83 3.44 1.34
CA GLU A 67 0.66 3.90 0.57
C GLU A 67 0.72 3.44 -0.88
N VAL A 68 1.87 3.55 -1.53
CA VAL A 68 2.04 3.08 -2.92
C VAL A 68 2.02 1.57 -2.99
N TYR A 69 2.70 0.88 -2.07
CA TYR A 69 2.66 -0.59 -1.98
C TYR A 69 1.22 -1.10 -1.93
N MET A 70 0.40 -0.52 -1.06
CA MET A 70 -1.02 -0.89 -0.88
C MET A 70 -1.90 -0.55 -2.09
N LYS A 71 -1.51 0.44 -2.92
CA LYS A 71 -2.21 0.76 -4.18
C LYS A 71 -1.79 -0.14 -5.33
N CYS A 72 -0.54 -0.57 -5.35
CA CYS A 72 0.02 -1.43 -6.40
C CYS A 72 -0.32 -2.90 -6.19
N HIS A 73 -0.50 -3.34 -4.94
CA HIS A 73 -0.83 -4.72 -4.61
C HIS A 73 -2.31 -4.87 -4.24
N ASP A 74 -3.02 -5.76 -4.93
CA ASP A 74 -4.36 -6.18 -4.54
C ASP A 74 -4.27 -7.09 -3.30
N LEU A 75 -4.58 -6.49 -2.15
CA LEU A 75 -4.48 -7.13 -0.82
C LEU A 75 -5.51 -8.25 -0.59
N ASP A 76 -6.48 -8.41 -1.47
CA ASP A 76 -7.46 -9.50 -1.40
C ASP A 76 -6.84 -10.86 -1.79
N GLU A 77 -5.70 -10.89 -2.48
CA GLU A 77 -5.03 -12.13 -2.91
C GLU A 77 -3.77 -12.48 -2.08
N GLN A 78 -3.20 -11.54 -1.33
CA GLN A 78 -2.01 -11.79 -0.52
C GLN A 78 -2.37 -12.28 0.90
N ASP A 79 -2.44 -13.60 1.06
CA ASP A 79 -2.25 -14.29 2.36
C ASP A 79 -0.74 -14.30 2.77
N GLY A 80 0.05 -13.37 2.24
CA GLY A 80 1.51 -13.39 2.20
C GLY A 80 2.17 -12.51 3.27
N TYR A 81 3.41 -12.87 3.60
CA TYR A 81 4.29 -12.22 4.55
C TYR A 81 4.47 -10.74 4.17
N PHE A 82 3.84 -9.82 4.91
CA PHE A 82 4.07 -8.38 4.74
C PHE A 82 5.37 -7.97 5.42
N HIS A 83 6.07 -7.00 4.81
CA HIS A 83 7.20 -6.37 5.46
C HIS A 83 6.76 -5.63 6.73
N PRO A 84 7.58 -5.63 7.80
CA PRO A 84 7.26 -4.95 9.06
C PRO A 84 6.76 -3.51 8.90
N PHE A 85 7.36 -2.72 8.00
CA PHE A 85 6.95 -1.33 7.78
C PHE A 85 5.50 -1.17 7.31
N ILE A 86 4.97 -2.17 6.58
CA ILE A 86 3.58 -2.15 6.10
C ILE A 86 2.65 -2.45 7.27
N LEU A 87 3.00 -3.45 8.10
CA LEU A 87 2.19 -3.82 9.27
C LEU A 87 2.07 -2.66 10.27
N ASP A 88 3.12 -1.86 10.41
CA ASP A 88 3.16 -0.70 11.29
C ASP A 88 2.61 0.59 10.63
N SER A 89 2.25 0.56 9.34
CA SER A 89 1.75 1.74 8.61
C SER A 89 0.32 2.10 8.97
N ASP A 90 0.00 3.40 8.96
CA ASP A 90 -1.36 3.88 9.21
C ASP A 90 -2.31 3.44 8.08
N VAL A 91 -1.84 3.45 6.83
CA VAL A 91 -2.61 3.00 5.66
C VAL A 91 -3.05 1.54 5.78
N TYR A 92 -2.20 0.65 6.30
CA TYR A 92 -2.58 -0.74 6.51
C TYR A 92 -3.66 -0.90 7.59
N HIS A 93 -3.57 -0.12 8.67
CA HIS A 93 -4.58 -0.12 9.72
C HIS A 93 -5.93 0.41 9.21
N GLU A 94 -5.93 1.48 8.43
CA GLU A 94 -7.13 2.02 7.78
C GLU A 94 -7.77 0.97 6.85
N TYR A 95 -6.95 0.27 6.05
CA TYR A 95 -7.42 -0.82 5.21
C TYR A 95 -8.09 -1.96 6.01
N LEU A 96 -7.52 -2.36 7.14
CA LEU A 96 -8.11 -3.38 8.02
C LEU A 96 -9.45 -2.93 8.62
N GLU A 97 -9.56 -1.66 9.03
CA GLU A 97 -10.79 -1.09 9.55
C GLU A 97 -11.90 -1.04 8.50
N ASP A 98 -11.55 -0.64 7.27
CA ASP A 98 -12.45 -0.64 6.12
C ASP A 98 -12.94 -2.05 5.80
N LYS A 99 -12.03 -3.04 5.80
CA LYS A 99 -12.37 -4.45 5.58
C LYS A 99 -13.31 -4.97 6.67
N ALA A 100 -13.04 -4.68 7.94
CA ALA A 100 -13.91 -5.07 9.04
C ALA A 100 -15.30 -4.42 8.93
N THR A 101 -15.35 -3.16 8.52
CA THR A 101 -16.60 -2.42 8.30
C THR A 101 -17.42 -3.05 7.18
N ARG A 102 -16.80 -3.43 6.06
CA ARG A 102 -17.49 -4.14 4.95
C ARG A 102 -18.06 -5.48 5.41
N VAL A 103 -17.27 -6.28 6.13
CA VAL A 103 -17.74 -7.57 6.69
C VAL A 103 -18.92 -7.38 7.64
N TYR A 104 -18.86 -6.36 8.48
CA TYR A 104 -19.99 -6.02 9.36
C TYR A 104 -21.22 -5.62 8.55
N GLN A 105 -21.09 -4.74 7.56
CA GLN A 105 -22.19 -4.32 6.70
C GLN A 105 -22.80 -5.51 5.95
N ASP A 106 -21.98 -6.37 5.36
CA ASP A 106 -22.43 -7.59 4.68
C ASP A 106 -23.16 -8.54 5.65
N SER A 107 -22.71 -8.65 6.90
CA SER A 107 -23.38 -9.48 7.91
C SER A 107 -24.74 -8.93 8.34
N VAL A 108 -24.91 -7.60 8.36
CA VAL A 108 -26.14 -6.93 8.81
C VAL A 108 -27.16 -6.81 7.69
N TYR A 109 -26.70 -6.50 6.48
CA TYR A 109 -27.57 -6.14 5.35
C TYR A 109 -27.58 -7.20 4.23
N GLY A 110 -26.73 -8.22 4.31
CA GLY A 110 -26.44 -9.15 3.20
C GLY A 110 -25.34 -8.57 2.30
N SER A 111 -24.69 -9.41 1.50
CA SER A 111 -23.64 -8.91 0.60
C SER A 111 -24.21 -7.94 -0.44
N TYR A 112 -23.37 -7.09 -1.03
CA TYR A 112 -23.80 -6.20 -2.12
C TYR A 112 -24.55 -6.97 -3.24
N GLU A 113 -24.06 -8.15 -3.62
CA GLU A 113 -24.73 -9.00 -4.61
C GLU A 113 -26.10 -9.49 -4.14
N GLU A 114 -26.25 -9.84 -2.86
CA GLU A 114 -27.51 -10.28 -2.29
C GLU A 114 -28.53 -9.14 -2.20
N GLN A 115 -28.08 -7.94 -1.81
CA GLN A 115 -28.92 -6.74 -1.72
C GLN A 115 -29.43 -6.28 -3.10
N HIS A 116 -28.60 -6.39 -4.13
CA HIS A 116 -28.91 -5.92 -5.48
C HIS A 116 -29.35 -7.03 -6.43
N ARG A 117 -29.59 -8.25 -5.92
CA ARG A 117 -30.13 -9.34 -6.72
C ARG A 117 -31.55 -9.03 -7.16
N LEU A 118 -31.78 -8.99 -8.47
CA LEU A 118 -33.12 -8.89 -9.05
C LEU A 118 -33.97 -10.05 -8.56
N ARG A 119 -35.09 -9.74 -7.90
CA ARG A 119 -36.04 -10.77 -7.50
C ARG A 119 -36.90 -11.15 -8.71
N PRO A 120 -37.42 -12.39 -8.78
CA PRO A 120 -38.32 -12.78 -9.85
C PRO A 120 -39.51 -11.83 -10.02
N CYS A 121 -40.01 -11.24 -8.94
CA CYS A 121 -41.07 -10.23 -8.95
C CYS A 121 -40.67 -8.93 -9.68
N ASP A 122 -39.40 -8.53 -9.61
CA ASP A 122 -38.89 -7.31 -10.26
C ASP A 122 -38.79 -7.48 -11.80
N VAL A 123 -38.77 -8.74 -12.28
CA VAL A 123 -38.67 -9.10 -13.71
C VAL A 123 -40.02 -9.55 -14.29
N LEU A 124 -40.88 -10.20 -13.49
CA LEU A 124 -42.10 -10.87 -13.95
C LEU A 124 -43.35 -9.99 -13.98
N ASP A 125 -43.24 -8.69 -13.65
CA ASP A 125 -44.37 -7.74 -13.66
C ASP A 125 -45.05 -7.57 -15.05
N ARG A 126 -44.43 -8.09 -16.12
CA ARG A 126 -44.97 -8.08 -17.49
C ARG A 126 -45.73 -9.33 -17.95
N TYR A 127 -45.75 -10.42 -17.19
CA TYR A 127 -46.28 -11.71 -17.69
C TYR A 127 -47.56 -12.23 -17.02
N TRP A 128 -48.17 -11.44 -16.12
CA TRP A 128 -49.48 -11.79 -15.55
C TRP A 128 -50.55 -10.83 -16.03
N ARG A 129 -51.23 -11.22 -17.11
CA ARG A 129 -52.53 -10.69 -17.55
C ARG A 129 -53.47 -11.84 -17.83
#